data_AF-A0A147BMW7-F1
#
_entry.id   AF-A0A147BMW7-F1
#
_cell.length_a   1.000
_cell.length_b   1.000
_cell.length_c   1.000
_cell.angle_alpha   90.00
_cell.angle_beta   90.00
_cell.angle_gamma   90.00
#
_symmetry.space_group_name_H-M   'P 1'
#
loop_
_entity.id
_entity.type
_entity.pdbx_description
1 polymer ?
#
loop_
_entity_poly.entity_id
_entity_poly.type
_entity_poly.pdbx_seq_one_letter_code
_entity_poly.pdbx_strand_id
1 'polypeptide(L)'
;GEAVYDIFTTLPDTGADYETAVARLTEHFAPKKNAVYERHVFRQARQDAEETLDQFQLKLRRLAATCEFANVEQELVSQIIEGTTSAKLRRSALREADITLDKLMSIGRSIENAERQAASIERPTTTVPVQKLSTKKSRCSSTVPKSSSEHKKVDKCSCCGGV
;
A
#
# COMPACT_ATOMS: atom_id res chain seq x y z
N GLY A 1 -47.20 -1.97 10.75
CA GLY A 1 -48.02 -2.92 9.99
C GLY A 1 -48.47 -4.02 10.92
N GLU A 2 -49.62 -4.62 10.64
CA GLU A 2 -50.29 -5.64 11.47
C GLU A 2 -49.34 -6.77 11.94
N ALA A 3 -48.51 -7.27 11.03
CA ALA A 3 -47.52 -8.33 11.34
C ALA A 3 -46.49 -7.98 12.43
N VAL A 4 -46.10 -6.71 12.59
CA VAL A 4 -45.14 -6.30 13.64
C VAL A 4 -45.82 -6.24 15.00
N TYR A 5 -47.11 -5.89 15.03
CA TYR A 5 -47.91 -5.86 16.25
C TYR A 5 -48.13 -7.28 16.79
N ASP A 6 -48.44 -8.24 15.90
CA ASP A 6 -48.59 -9.64 16.28
C ASP A 6 -47.30 -10.20 16.90
N ILE A 7 -46.15 -9.92 16.28
CA ILE A 7 -44.84 -10.30 16.83
C ILE A 7 -44.61 -9.69 18.21
N PHE A 8 -44.91 -8.39 18.37
CA PHE A 8 -44.73 -7.69 19.65
C PHE A 8 -45.53 -8.33 20.79
N THR A 9 -46.77 -8.77 20.56
CA THR A 9 -47.60 -9.41 21.58
C THR A 9 -47.12 -10.80 22.02
N THR A 10 -46.28 -11.44 21.21
CA THR A 10 -45.70 -12.76 21.50
C THR A 10 -44.35 -12.70 22.23
N LEU A 11 -43.74 -11.51 22.33
CA LEU A 11 -42.45 -11.33 22.98
C LEU A 11 -42.60 -11.23 24.52
N PRO A 12 -41.77 -11.94 25.30
CA PRO A 12 -41.74 -11.80 26.74
C PRO A 12 -41.16 -10.44 27.16
N ASP A 13 -41.63 -9.89 28.28
CA ASP A 13 -41.08 -8.69 28.93
C ASP A 13 -40.94 -7.47 28.00
N THR A 14 -42.01 -7.15 27.26
CA THR A 14 -42.11 -6.00 26.35
C THR A 14 -42.23 -4.64 27.05
N GLY A 15 -42.50 -4.63 28.36
CA GLY A 15 -42.70 -3.42 29.16
C GLY A 15 -43.94 -2.63 28.74
N ALA A 16 -44.28 -1.60 29.52
CA ALA A 16 -45.34 -0.65 29.15
C ALA A 16 -44.77 0.62 28.48
N ASP A 17 -43.46 0.83 28.59
CA ASP A 17 -42.77 2.03 28.13
C ASP A 17 -42.29 1.88 26.68
N TYR A 18 -42.40 2.97 25.92
CA TYR A 18 -41.99 3.04 24.53
C TYR A 18 -40.53 2.61 24.32
N GLU A 19 -39.63 3.01 25.22
CA GLU A 19 -38.19 2.68 25.11
C GLU A 19 -37.94 1.16 25.22
N THR A 20 -38.62 0.50 26.15
CA THR A 20 -38.52 -0.96 26.33
C THR A 20 -39.07 -1.69 25.11
N ALA A 21 -40.20 -1.23 24.58
CA ALA A 21 -40.81 -1.81 23.39
C ALA A 21 -39.90 -1.69 22.16
N VAL A 22 -39.29 -0.52 21.94
CA VAL A 22 -38.33 -0.29 20.86
C VAL A 22 -37.08 -1.16 21.04
N ALA A 23 -36.54 -1.27 22.25
CA ALA A 23 -35.37 -2.10 22.52
C ALA A 23 -35.63 -3.58 22.20
N ARG A 24 -36.78 -4.13 22.62
CA ARG A 24 -37.18 -5.53 22.36
C ARG A 24 -37.42 -5.82 20.89
N LEU A 25 -38.11 -4.92 20.20
CA LEU A 25 -38.29 -5.05 18.75
C LEU A 25 -36.94 -4.96 18.04
N THR A 26 -36.06 -4.05 18.46
CA THR A 26 -34.73 -3.92 17.89
C THR A 26 -33.89 -5.17 18.13
N GLU A 27 -33.95 -5.79 19.31
CA GLU A 27 -33.30 -7.06 19.61
C GLU A 27 -33.85 -8.22 18.76
N HIS A 28 -35.18 -8.31 18.64
CA HIS A 28 -35.85 -9.37 17.90
C HIS A 28 -35.57 -9.30 16.38
N PHE A 29 -35.55 -8.10 15.83
CA PHE A 29 -35.27 -7.85 14.41
C PHE A 29 -33.79 -7.58 14.12
N ALA A 30 -32.94 -7.48 15.15
CA ALA A 30 -31.50 -7.41 14.93
C ALA A 30 -31.10 -8.65 14.14
N PRO A 31 -30.43 -8.50 12.98
CA PRO A 31 -29.88 -9.65 12.30
C PRO A 31 -28.97 -10.36 13.29
N LYS A 32 -29.24 -11.64 13.57
CA LYS A 32 -28.40 -12.47 14.44
C LYS A 32 -27.02 -12.52 13.81
N LYS A 33 -26.13 -11.61 14.24
CA LYS A 33 -24.74 -11.57 13.78
C LYS A 33 -24.10 -12.84 14.29
N ASN A 34 -23.80 -13.75 13.37
CA ASN A 34 -23.11 -14.97 13.73
C ASN A 34 -21.63 -14.61 13.91
N ALA A 35 -21.23 -14.30 15.14
CA ALA A 35 -19.84 -13.94 15.45
C ALA A 35 -18.83 -14.98 14.95
N VAL A 36 -19.21 -16.27 14.90
CA VAL A 36 -18.36 -17.33 14.33
C VAL A 36 -18.15 -17.13 12.83
N TYR A 37 -19.21 -16.77 12.09
CA TYR A 37 -19.12 -16.46 10.67
C TYR A 37 -18.31 -15.18 10.41
N GLU A 38 -18.54 -14.12 11.20
CA GLU A 38 -17.79 -12.86 11.08
C GLU A 38 -16.28 -13.09 11.30
N ARG A 39 -15.92 -13.88 12.33
CA ARG A 39 -14.53 -14.30 12.56
C ARG A 39 -13.98 -15.10 11.40
N HIS A 40 -14.77 -15.98 10.80
CA HIS A 40 -14.35 -16.74 9.62
C HIS A 40 -14.05 -15.81 8.43
N VAL A 41 -14.91 -14.82 8.16
CA VAL A 41 -14.67 -13.80 7.13
C VAL A 41 -13.41 -12.99 7.44
N PHE A 42 -13.22 -12.57 8.69
CA PHE A 42 -12.01 -11.89 9.14
C PHE A 42 -10.75 -12.71 8.88
N ARG A 43 -10.77 -14.02 9.20
CA ARG A 43 -9.62 -14.92 8.98
C ARG A 43 -9.32 -15.17 7.51
N GLN A 44 -10.33 -15.14 6.64
CA GLN A 44 -10.13 -15.25 5.19
C GLN A 44 -9.58 -13.97 4.55
N ALA A 45 -9.66 -12.83 5.21
CA ALA A 45 -9.19 -11.57 4.63
C ALA A 45 -7.68 -11.63 4.33
N ARG A 46 -7.33 -11.23 3.10
CA ARG A 46 -5.95 -11.09 2.61
C ARG A 46 -5.73 -9.68 2.05
N GLN A 47 -4.48 -9.24 2.06
CA GLN A 47 -4.08 -8.00 1.43
C GLN A 47 -4.11 -8.19 -0.09
N ASP A 48 -4.73 -7.27 -0.80
CA ASP A 48 -4.74 -7.30 -2.27
C ASP A 48 -3.40 -6.81 -2.83
N ALA A 49 -3.05 -7.18 -4.07
CA ALA A 49 -1.74 -6.87 -4.65
C ALA A 49 -1.46 -5.37 -4.79
N GLU A 50 -2.50 -4.56 -4.99
CA GLU A 50 -2.43 -3.10 -5.13
C GLU A 50 -2.80 -2.35 -3.83
N GLU A 51 -3.19 -3.07 -2.79
CA GLU A 51 -3.63 -2.49 -1.52
C GLU A 51 -2.42 -2.17 -0.63
N THR A 52 -2.37 -0.95 -0.09
CA THR A 52 -1.32 -0.59 0.87
C THR A 52 -1.56 -1.25 2.23
N LEU A 53 -0.52 -1.37 3.05
CA LEU A 53 -0.68 -1.93 4.39
C LEU A 53 -1.70 -1.16 5.24
N ASP A 54 -1.74 0.17 5.13
CA ASP A 54 -2.69 1.02 5.86
C ASP A 54 -4.14 0.76 5.43
N GLN A 55 -4.38 0.56 4.13
CA GLN A 55 -5.70 0.20 3.61
C GLN A 55 -6.13 -1.18 4.12
N PHE A 56 -5.21 -2.14 4.11
CA PHE A 56 -5.47 -3.47 4.62
C PHE A 56 -5.80 -3.47 6.12
N GLN A 57 -5.05 -2.72 6.93
CA GLN A 57 -5.34 -2.53 8.35
C GLN A 57 -6.74 -1.95 8.57
N LEU A 58 -7.14 -0.95 7.78
CA LEU A 58 -8.47 -0.35 7.87
C LEU A 58 -9.58 -1.35 7.50
N LYS A 59 -9.37 -2.15 6.44
CA LYS A 59 -10.27 -3.24 6.04
C LYS A 59 -10.47 -4.24 7.17
N LEU A 60 -9.38 -4.68 7.81
CA LEU A 60 -9.43 -5.59 8.95
C LEU A 60 -10.11 -4.97 10.18
N ARG A 61 -9.89 -3.69 10.49
CA ARG A 61 -10.57 -3.00 11.59
C ARG A 61 -12.10 -2.99 11.40
N ARG A 62 -12.57 -2.81 10.16
CA ARG A 62 -14.01 -2.85 9.84
C ARG A 62 -14.59 -4.24 10.07
N LEU A 63 -13.89 -5.29 9.65
CA LEU A 63 -14.32 -6.68 9.85
C LEU A 63 -14.29 -7.09 11.33
N ALA A 64 -13.28 -6.63 12.08
CA ALA A 64 -13.15 -6.96 13.50
C ALA A 64 -14.29 -6.39 14.37
N ALA A 65 -14.95 -5.32 13.94
CA ALA A 65 -16.01 -4.65 14.69
C ALA A 65 -17.24 -5.54 14.96
N THR A 66 -17.47 -6.57 14.15
CA THR A 66 -18.58 -7.52 14.28
C THR A 66 -18.16 -8.88 14.84
N CYS A 67 -16.86 -9.09 15.09
CA CYS A 67 -16.30 -10.38 15.47
C CYS A 67 -16.34 -10.69 16.98
N GLU A 68 -16.65 -9.68 17.81
CA GLU A 68 -16.68 -9.79 19.29
C GLU A 68 -15.35 -10.32 19.87
N PHE A 69 -14.22 -9.80 19.39
CA PHE A 69 -12.91 -10.19 19.90
C PHE A 69 -12.65 -9.57 21.28
N ALA A 70 -12.04 -10.35 22.18
CA ALA A 70 -11.60 -9.86 23.49
C ALA A 70 -10.46 -8.83 23.35
N ASN A 71 -9.54 -9.04 22.40
CA ASN A 71 -8.47 -8.10 22.08
C ASN A 71 -8.36 -7.93 20.56
N VAL A 72 -8.97 -6.86 20.04
CA VAL A 72 -8.98 -6.56 18.61
C VAL A 72 -7.56 -6.31 18.07
N GLU A 73 -6.68 -5.67 18.82
CA GLU A 73 -5.35 -5.32 18.34
C GLU A 73 -4.47 -6.55 18.15
N GLN A 74 -4.53 -7.51 19.08
CA GLN A 74 -3.82 -8.78 18.95
C GLN A 74 -4.30 -9.58 17.73
N GLU A 75 -5.60 -9.53 17.46
CA GLU A 75 -6.19 -10.20 16.31
C GLU A 75 -5.81 -9.53 14.98
N LEU A 76 -5.74 -8.20 14.96
CA LEU A 76 -5.21 -7.45 13.82
C LEU A 76 -3.75 -7.79 13.54
N VAL A 77 -2.90 -7.83 14.57
CA VAL A 77 -1.48 -8.20 14.43
C VAL A 77 -1.35 -9.59 13.79
N SER A 78 -2.06 -10.57 14.35
CA SER A 78 -2.03 -11.96 13.87
C SER A 78 -2.49 -12.04 12.40
N GLN A 79 -3.60 -11.37 12.07
CA GLN A 79 -4.17 -11.38 10.73
C GLN A 79 -3.32 -10.62 9.71
N ILE A 80 -2.66 -9.52 10.09
CA ILE A 80 -1.76 -8.78 9.21
C ILE A 80 -0.54 -9.64 8.84
N ILE A 81 0.05 -10.35 9.82
CA ILE A 81 1.22 -11.21 9.58
C ILE A 81 0.86 -12.38 8.65
N GLU A 82 -0.32 -12.99 8.85
CA GLU A 82 -0.80 -14.08 8.00
C GLU A 82 -1.15 -13.56 6.60
N GLY A 83 -1.96 -12.50 6.52
CA GLY A 83 -2.60 -12.04 5.29
C GLY A 83 -1.83 -11.02 4.45
N THR A 84 -0.67 -10.53 4.89
CA THR A 84 0.12 -9.56 4.11
C THR A 84 0.71 -10.14 2.82
N THR A 85 0.82 -9.34 1.78
CA THR A 85 1.55 -9.70 0.55
C THR A 85 3.06 -9.63 0.74
N SER A 86 3.56 -8.81 1.67
CA SER A 86 5.00 -8.58 1.86
C SER A 86 5.66 -9.67 2.71
N ALA A 87 6.44 -10.53 2.06
CA ALA A 87 7.25 -11.54 2.75
C ALA A 87 8.32 -10.91 3.67
N LYS A 88 8.82 -9.71 3.34
CA LYS A 88 9.78 -8.97 4.17
C LYS A 88 9.13 -8.55 5.49
N LEU A 89 7.94 -7.95 5.42
CA LEU A 89 7.18 -7.55 6.61
C LEU A 89 6.91 -8.76 7.51
N ARG A 90 6.43 -9.87 6.92
CA ARG A 90 6.16 -11.11 7.67
C ARG A 90 7.40 -11.61 8.42
N ARG A 91 8.56 -11.67 7.76
CA ARG A 91 9.81 -12.14 8.38
C ARG A 91 10.28 -11.20 9.49
N SER A 92 10.21 -9.89 9.26
CA SER A 92 10.57 -8.89 10.28
C SER A 92 9.65 -8.98 11.49
N ALA A 93 8.35 -9.16 11.27
CA ALA A 93 7.36 -9.30 12.34
C ALA A 93 7.60 -10.54 13.21
N LEU A 94 7.89 -11.69 12.59
CA LEU A 94 8.16 -12.96 13.30
C LEU A 94 9.52 -13.00 14.03
N ARG A 95 10.40 -12.03 13.78
CA ARG A 95 11.68 -11.91 14.47
C ARG A 95 11.55 -11.22 15.83
N GLU A 96 10.56 -10.35 15.99
CA GLU A 96 10.32 -9.59 17.22
C GLU A 96 9.56 -10.46 18.23
N ALA A 97 10.00 -10.47 19.48
CA ALA A 97 9.32 -11.23 20.54
C ALA A 97 7.99 -10.57 20.97
N ASP A 98 7.99 -9.24 21.12
CA ASP A 98 6.85 -8.45 21.59
C ASP A 98 6.40 -7.44 20.52
N ILE A 99 5.71 -7.95 19.51
CA ILE A 99 5.18 -7.15 18.42
C ILE A 99 3.80 -6.56 18.76
N THR A 100 3.72 -5.23 18.74
CA THR A 100 2.46 -4.48 18.87
C THR A 100 1.98 -4.03 17.51
N LEU A 101 0.69 -3.67 17.41
CA LEU A 101 0.11 -3.18 16.15
C LEU A 101 0.85 -1.95 15.62
N ASP A 102 1.19 -0.99 16.48
CA ASP A 102 1.91 0.22 16.08
C ASP A 102 3.32 -0.08 15.56
N LYS A 103 4.04 -0.99 16.22
CA LYS A 103 5.37 -1.44 15.75
C LYS A 103 5.26 -2.12 14.39
N LEU A 104 4.29 -3.03 14.22
CA LEU A 104 4.06 -3.75 12.97
C LEU A 104 3.78 -2.78 11.82
N MET A 105 2.90 -1.80 12.04
CA MET A 105 2.58 -0.77 11.04
C MET A 105 3.78 0.13 10.74
N SER A 106 4.57 0.51 11.75
CA SER A 106 5.79 1.30 11.56
C SER A 106 6.84 0.57 10.70
N ILE A 107 7.08 -0.72 10.98
CA ILE A 107 7.97 -1.57 10.18
C ILE A 107 7.45 -1.69 8.75
N GLY A 108 6.15 -1.95 8.60
CA GLY A 108 5.51 -2.09 7.28
C GLY A 108 5.61 -0.84 6.42
N ARG A 109 5.26 0.34 6.97
CA ARG A 109 5.42 1.62 6.28
C ARG A 109 6.88 1.91 5.91
N SER A 110 7.81 1.56 6.80
CA SER A 110 9.25 1.72 6.54
C SER A 110 9.70 0.85 5.36
N ILE A 111 9.21 -0.39 5.27
CA ILE A 111 9.49 -1.29 4.15
C ILE A 111 8.89 -0.74 2.85
N GLU A 112 7.61 -0.36 2.84
CA GLU A 112 6.95 0.20 1.65
C GLU A 112 7.67 1.47 1.15
N ASN A 113 8.07 2.35 2.06
CA ASN A 113 8.82 3.56 1.72
C ASN A 113 10.21 3.24 1.19
N ALA A 114 10.93 2.31 1.83
CA ALA A 114 12.26 1.90 1.38
C ALA A 114 12.21 1.27 -0.02
N GLU A 115 11.20 0.45 -0.32
CA GLU A 115 11.02 -0.14 -1.66
C GLU A 115 10.70 0.92 -2.71
N ARG A 116 9.83 1.89 -2.39
CA ARG A 116 9.55 3.03 -3.28
C ARG A 116 10.80 3.87 -3.56
N GLN A 117 11.57 4.18 -2.52
CA GLN A 117 12.80 4.96 -2.64
C GLN A 117 13.88 4.19 -3.40
N ALA A 118 14.11 2.90 -3.09
CA ALA A 118 15.06 2.06 -3.79
C ALA A 118 14.72 1.95 -5.28
N ALA A 119 13.44 1.71 -5.62
CA ALA A 119 12.99 1.68 -7.02
C ALA A 119 13.25 2.99 -7.76
N SER A 120 13.23 4.15 -7.09
CA SER A 120 13.55 5.44 -7.70
C SER A 120 15.05 5.63 -7.96
N ILE A 121 15.92 5.04 -7.14
CA ILE A 121 17.39 5.07 -7.27
C ILE A 121 17.84 4.08 -8.35
N GLU A 122 17.26 2.88 -8.34
CA GLU A 122 17.61 1.79 -9.24
C GLU A 122 17.08 1.99 -10.66
N ARG A 123 16.07 2.85 -10.84
CA ARG A 123 15.62 3.27 -12.16
C ARG A 123 16.80 3.92 -12.88
N PRO A 124 17.37 3.30 -13.93
CA PRO A 124 18.37 3.98 -14.73
C PRO A 124 17.71 5.22 -15.29
N THR A 125 18.32 6.37 -15.08
CA THR A 125 18.02 7.59 -15.82
C THR A 125 18.17 7.23 -17.29
N THR A 126 17.06 6.88 -17.95
CA THR A 126 16.99 6.91 -19.40
C THR A 126 17.29 8.35 -19.77
N THR A 127 18.53 8.57 -20.16
CA THR A 127 18.98 9.74 -20.88
C THR A 127 18.06 9.87 -22.09
N VAL A 128 17.03 10.71 -21.94
CA VAL A 128 16.28 11.23 -23.08
C VAL A 128 17.35 11.83 -23.99
N PRO A 129 17.49 11.39 -25.26
CA PRO A 129 18.44 12.00 -26.15
C PRO A 129 17.99 13.45 -26.32
N VAL A 130 18.71 14.38 -25.69
CA VAL A 130 18.54 15.81 -25.91
C VAL A 130 18.72 16.01 -27.41
N GLN A 131 17.62 16.33 -28.08
CA GLN A 131 17.58 16.52 -29.52
C GLN A 131 18.58 17.63 -29.87
N LYS A 132 19.70 17.23 -30.47
CA LYS A 132 20.69 18.16 -31.01
C LYS A 132 19.96 18.99 -32.06
N LEU A 133 19.59 20.21 -31.69
CA LEU A 133 19.26 21.25 -32.67
C LEU A 133 20.52 21.44 -33.51
N SER A 134 20.48 20.87 -34.72
CA SER A 134 21.49 21.08 -35.75
C SER A 134 21.50 22.56 -36.09
N THR A 135 22.40 23.30 -35.45
CA THR A 135 22.75 24.65 -35.90
C THR A 135 23.40 24.47 -37.26
N LYS A 136 22.65 24.86 -38.30
CA LYS A 136 23.12 24.88 -39.68
C LYS A 136 24.45 25.63 -39.73
N LYS A 137 25.56 24.91 -39.88
CA LYS A 137 26.85 25.51 -40.25
C LYS A 137 26.68 26.09 -41.64
N SER A 138 26.70 27.42 -41.71
CA SER A 138 26.83 28.16 -42.96
C SER A 138 28.11 27.69 -43.66
N ARG A 139 27.95 27.25 -44.91
CA ARG A 139 29.05 27.02 -45.83
C ARG A 139 29.63 28.38 -46.20
N CYS A 140 30.93 28.58 -45.95
CA CYS A 140 31.73 29.48 -46.76
C CYS A 140 32.74 28.62 -47.51
N SER A 141 32.58 28.59 -48.83
CA SER A 141 33.56 28.03 -49.75
C SER A 141 34.64 29.07 -50.03
N SER A 142 35.89 28.64 -50.03
CA SER A 142 36.90 29.25 -50.90
C SER A 142 37.98 28.22 -51.18
N THR A 143 38.56 28.41 -52.35
CA THR A 143 39.06 27.41 -53.28
C THR A 143 40.57 27.55 -53.44
N VAL A 144 41.31 26.43 -53.25
CA VAL A 144 42.60 25.97 -53.86
C VAL A 144 43.84 26.92 -53.85
N PRO A 145 45.09 26.49 -54.15
CA PRO A 145 45.59 25.17 -54.59
C PRO A 145 46.80 24.57 -53.85
N LYS A 146 47.12 23.33 -54.24
CA LYS A 146 48.23 22.44 -53.82
C LYS A 146 49.62 23.00 -54.14
N SER A 147 50.60 22.73 -53.28
CA SER A 147 51.94 22.32 -53.74
C SER A 147 52.60 21.38 -52.72
N SER A 148 53.48 20.54 -53.24
CA SER A 148 54.18 19.38 -52.68
C SER A 148 55.25 19.68 -51.63
N SER A 149 55.39 18.82 -50.61
CA SER A 149 56.63 18.13 -50.20
C SER A 149 56.54 17.59 -48.76
N GLU A 150 57.20 16.46 -48.53
CA GLU A 150 57.29 15.73 -47.26
C GLU A 150 57.87 16.58 -46.11
N HIS A 151 57.39 16.36 -44.87
CA HIS A 151 58.18 15.96 -43.69
C HIS A 151 57.37 16.03 -42.37
N LYS A 152 57.70 15.11 -41.46
CA LYS A 152 57.23 14.86 -40.07
C LYS A 152 56.71 16.07 -39.27
N LYS A 153 55.63 15.87 -38.51
CA LYS A 153 55.63 15.78 -37.02
C LYS A 153 54.24 15.46 -36.45
N VAL A 154 54.25 14.72 -35.35
CA VAL A 154 53.12 14.39 -34.48
C VAL A 154 52.80 15.62 -33.64
N ASP A 155 51.57 16.13 -33.71
CA ASP A 155 51.07 17.11 -32.75
C ASP A 155 49.96 16.50 -31.89
N LYS A 156 50.32 16.30 -30.62
CA LYS A 156 49.40 16.11 -29.50
C LYS A 156 48.49 17.33 -29.41
N CYS A 157 47.18 17.14 -29.53
CA CYS A 157 46.22 18.12 -29.06
C CYS A 157 45.77 17.73 -27.64
N SER A 158 46.18 18.55 -26.67
CA SER A 158 45.92 18.41 -25.24
C SER A 158 44.79 19.34 -24.81
N CYS A 159 43.71 18.79 -24.25
CA CYS A 159 42.81 19.50 -23.33
C CYS A 159 42.30 18.50 -22.27
N CYS A 160 43.12 18.28 -21.24
CA CYS A 160 42.67 18.08 -19.86
C CYS A 160 41.93 19.37 -19.43
N GLY A 161 40.99 19.46 -18.50
CA GLY A 161 40.51 18.63 -17.39
C GLY A 161 39.82 19.62 -16.44
N GLY A 162 38.80 19.16 -15.70
CA GLY A 162 38.14 19.97 -14.68
C GLY A 162 37.43 19.04 -13.72
N VAL A 163 38.12 18.78 -12.60
CA VAL A 163 37.59 18.11 -11.41
C VAL A 163 36.95 19.18 -10.53
#